data_AF-A0A966QFU7-F1
#
_entry.id   AF-A0A966QFU7-F1
#
_cell.length_a   1.000
_cell.length_b   1.000
_cell.length_c   1.000
_cell.angle_alpha   90.00
_cell.angle_beta   90.00
_cell.angle_gamma   90.00
#
_symmetry.space_group_name_H-M   'P 1'
#
loop_
_entity.id
_entity.type
_entity.pdbx_description
1 polymer ?
#
loop_
_entity_poly.entity_id
_entity_poly.type
_entity_poly.pdbx_seq_one_letter_code
_entity_poly.pdbx_strand_id
1 'polypeptide(L)'
;MARIQIRSTLVSTPGRLGLLAAAGLATSTCLGLVAAAPLHANPAKEPPYPTQDELRAIQLATLDCGRENTAAVCDKARTSADPLMDHPRLSAGCKDSLWAIVQNAKIANPNTYDRREGLNKAASELMLFCKRQTSSVLGNSDDAKGAKKNRFGLIQNQTP
;
A
#
# COMPACT_ATOMS: atom_id res chain seq x y z
N MET A 1 -58.25 -17.45 1.36
CA MET A 1 -58.71 -16.15 0.82
C MET A 1 -57.55 -15.18 0.95
N ALA A 2 -57.03 -14.43 -0.03
CA ALA A 2 -57.19 -14.32 -1.47
C ALA A 2 -55.83 -13.84 -2.05
N ARG A 3 -55.55 -14.24 -3.29
CA ARG A 3 -54.40 -13.89 -4.15
C ARG A 3 -54.41 -12.41 -4.55
N ILE A 4 -53.26 -11.88 -5.01
CA ILE A 4 -53.05 -10.92 -6.13
C ILE A 4 -51.56 -10.47 -6.09
N GLN A 5 -50.79 -10.30 -7.16
CA GLN A 5 -50.69 -10.85 -8.52
C GLN A 5 -49.27 -10.46 -9.00
N ILE A 6 -48.68 -11.31 -9.84
CA ILE A 6 -47.36 -11.17 -10.45
C ILE A 6 -47.48 -10.27 -11.68
N ARG A 7 -46.54 -9.35 -11.91
CA ARG A 7 -46.38 -8.70 -13.22
C ARG A 7 -45.03 -9.06 -13.82
N SER A 8 -45.11 -9.89 -14.85
CA SER A 8 -44.04 -10.36 -15.69
C SER A 8 -43.84 -9.47 -16.92
N THR A 9 -42.61 -9.54 -17.46
CA THR A 9 -42.19 -9.45 -18.87
C THR A 9 -42.30 -8.10 -19.61
N LEU A 10 -41.17 -7.65 -20.18
CA LEU A 10 -40.93 -7.86 -21.61
C LEU A 10 -39.42 -7.84 -21.97
N VAL A 11 -38.99 -8.91 -22.63
CA VAL A 11 -37.77 -9.02 -23.44
C VAL A 11 -38.09 -8.44 -24.84
N SER A 12 -37.17 -7.69 -25.45
CA SER A 12 -37.21 -7.41 -26.89
C SER A 12 -35.79 -7.29 -27.46
N THR A 13 -35.40 -8.28 -28.26
CA THR A 13 -34.30 -8.25 -29.25
C THR A 13 -34.93 -8.07 -30.66
N PRO A 14 -34.19 -8.24 -31.79
CA PRO A 14 -33.21 -7.33 -32.40
C PRO A 14 -33.63 -6.86 -33.82
N GLY A 15 -33.04 -5.77 -34.33
CA GLY A 15 -33.23 -5.33 -35.71
C GLY A 15 -31.89 -5.16 -36.44
N ARG A 16 -31.66 -6.00 -37.46
CA ARG A 16 -30.52 -5.96 -38.41
C ARG A 16 -30.85 -5.06 -39.62
N LEU A 17 -29.78 -4.73 -40.35
CA LEU A 17 -29.69 -4.39 -41.79
C LEU A 17 -29.75 -2.90 -42.21
N GLY A 18 -28.57 -2.36 -42.49
CA GLY A 18 -28.34 -1.26 -43.45
C GLY A 18 -27.02 -1.54 -44.16
N LEU A 19 -27.07 -1.62 -45.49
CA LEU A 19 -26.05 -2.10 -46.43
C LEU A 19 -25.44 -0.91 -47.20
N LEU A 20 -24.22 -1.06 -47.74
CA LEU A 20 -23.57 -0.27 -48.82
C LEU A 20 -23.06 1.14 -48.41
N ALA A 21 -21.94 1.69 -48.90
CA ALA A 21 -20.90 1.25 -49.82
C ALA A 21 -19.68 2.22 -49.71
N ALA A 22 -18.51 1.69 -50.06
CA ALA A 22 -17.41 2.28 -50.83
C ALA A 22 -16.90 3.72 -50.58
N ALA A 23 -15.59 3.76 -50.31
CA ALA A 23 -14.56 4.59 -50.94
C ALA A 23 -14.64 6.14 -50.86
N GLY A 24 -13.59 6.75 -50.30
CA GLY A 24 -13.18 8.09 -50.69
C GLY A 24 -12.41 8.90 -49.66
N LEU A 25 -11.10 9.04 -49.91
CA LEU A 25 -10.28 10.24 -49.66
C LEU A 25 -10.01 10.70 -48.21
N ALA A 26 -8.81 10.36 -47.76
CA ALA A 26 -7.80 11.27 -47.22
C ALA A 26 -8.29 12.57 -46.55
N THR A 27 -8.13 12.65 -45.23
CA THR A 27 -7.52 13.83 -44.59
C THR A 27 -6.77 13.40 -43.34
N SER A 28 -5.44 13.43 -43.49
CA SER A 28 -4.49 13.44 -42.39
C SER A 28 -4.79 14.64 -41.49
N THR A 29 -5.17 14.38 -40.23
CA THR A 29 -5.07 15.37 -39.16
C THR A 29 -4.23 14.76 -38.06
N CYS A 30 -2.92 14.98 -38.17
CA CYS A 30 -1.97 14.85 -37.06
C CYS A 30 -2.47 15.71 -35.90
N LEU A 31 -3.12 15.09 -34.92
CA LEU A 31 -3.47 15.76 -33.68
C LEU A 31 -2.18 15.95 -32.88
N GLY A 32 -1.74 17.21 -32.83
CA GLY A 32 -0.44 17.62 -32.31
C GLY A 32 -0.19 17.17 -30.88
N LEU A 33 1.07 16.78 -30.63
CA LEU A 33 1.63 16.69 -29.29
C LEU A 33 1.43 18.06 -28.61
N VAL A 34 0.45 18.11 -27.69
CA VAL A 34 0.30 19.22 -26.76
C VAL A 34 1.56 19.28 -25.92
N ALA A 35 2.15 20.47 -25.89
CA ALA A 35 3.38 20.81 -25.20
C ALA A 35 3.46 20.18 -23.80
N ALA A 36 4.50 19.37 -23.59
CA ALA A 36 4.96 18.99 -22.26
C ALA A 36 5.48 20.26 -21.57
N ALA A 37 4.58 20.97 -20.88
CA ALA A 37 5.00 21.99 -19.93
C ALA A 37 5.80 21.27 -18.83
N PRO A 38 7.01 21.74 -18.47
CA PRO A 38 7.69 21.23 -17.30
C PRO A 38 6.84 21.62 -16.09
N LEU A 39 6.14 20.64 -15.51
CA LEU A 39 5.59 20.72 -14.17
C LEU A 39 6.79 20.91 -13.23
N HIS A 40 7.16 22.17 -13.00
CA HIS A 40 8.06 22.52 -11.91
C HIS A 40 7.31 22.16 -10.63
N ALA A 41 7.66 21.01 -10.05
CA ALA A 41 7.29 20.68 -8.70
C ALA A 41 7.78 21.83 -7.83
N ASN A 42 6.85 22.63 -7.30
CA ASN A 42 7.16 23.59 -6.26
C ASN A 42 7.87 22.79 -5.17
N PRO A 43 9.10 23.13 -4.75
CA PRO A 43 9.75 22.49 -3.62
C PRO A 43 9.05 22.96 -2.34
N ALA A 44 7.75 22.65 -2.22
CA ALA A 44 7.07 22.59 -0.95
C ALA A 44 7.93 21.66 -0.11
N LYS A 45 8.52 22.24 0.94
CA LYS A 45 9.38 21.59 1.91
C LYS A 45 8.88 20.18 2.15
N GLU A 46 9.62 19.20 1.65
CA GLU A 46 9.18 17.81 1.66
C GLU A 46 8.84 17.39 3.10
N PRO A 47 7.71 16.70 3.33
CA PRO A 47 7.30 16.36 4.67
C PRO A 47 8.41 15.57 5.40
N PRO A 48 8.58 15.78 6.71
CA PRO A 48 9.51 14.98 7.48
C PRO A 48 9.12 13.50 7.41
N TYR A 49 10.12 12.62 7.29
CA TYR A 49 9.88 11.18 7.34
C TYR A 49 9.21 10.80 8.67
N PRO A 50 8.19 9.92 8.68
CA PRO A 50 7.45 9.59 9.89
C PRO A 50 8.35 9.08 11.00
N THR A 51 8.02 9.44 12.22
CA THR A 51 8.76 9.04 13.41
C THR A 51 8.58 7.56 13.69
N GLN A 52 9.53 6.98 14.42
CA GLN A 52 9.43 5.57 14.82
C GLN A 52 8.20 5.32 15.73
N ASP A 53 7.81 6.31 16.53
CA ASP A 53 6.67 6.20 17.43
C ASP A 53 5.34 6.22 16.69
N GLU A 54 5.20 7.02 15.63
CA GLU A 54 4.04 6.99 14.73
C GLU A 54 3.89 5.63 14.05
N LEU A 55 4.98 5.08 13.51
CA LEU A 55 4.98 3.75 12.88
C LEU A 55 4.63 2.65 13.89
N ARG A 56 5.14 2.77 15.13
CA ARG A 56 4.80 1.85 16.21
C ARG A 56 3.34 1.97 16.65
N ALA A 57 2.77 3.17 16.65
CA ALA A 57 1.35 3.36 16.96
C ALA A 57 0.46 2.64 15.92
N ILE A 58 0.81 2.73 14.64
CA ILE A 58 0.12 2.01 13.56
C ILE A 58 0.28 0.50 13.72
N GLN A 59 1.50 0.03 14.03
CA GLN A 59 1.77 -1.38 14.30
C GLN A 59 0.86 -1.92 15.41
N LEU A 60 0.80 -1.23 16.55
CA LEU A 60 0.00 -1.66 17.71
C LEU A 60 -1.49 -1.65 17.38
N ALA A 61 -2.00 -0.60 16.74
CA ALA A 61 -3.40 -0.54 16.31
C ALA A 61 -3.76 -1.69 15.36
N THR A 62 -2.84 -2.08 14.47
CA THR A 62 -3.03 -3.23 13.57
C THR A 62 -3.11 -4.55 14.33
N LEU A 63 -2.23 -4.75 15.31
CA LEU A 63 -2.26 -5.94 16.16
C LEU A 63 -3.53 -6.00 17.02
N ASP A 64 -3.97 -4.86 17.55
CA ASP A 64 -5.22 -4.76 18.31
C ASP A 64 -6.43 -5.10 17.43
N CYS A 65 -6.47 -4.66 16.16
CA CYS A 65 -7.52 -5.05 15.22
C CYS A 65 -7.58 -6.58 14.98
N GLY A 66 -6.41 -7.25 15.01
CA GLY A 66 -6.34 -8.70 14.95
C GLY A 66 -6.96 -9.38 16.18
N ARG A 67 -6.69 -8.83 17.36
CA ARG A 67 -7.15 -9.40 18.64
C ARG A 67 -8.63 -9.12 18.91
N GLU A 68 -9.02 -7.86 18.79
CA GLU A 68 -10.34 -7.35 19.19
C GLU A 68 -11.39 -7.55 18.10
N ASN A 69 -11.00 -7.38 16.82
CA ASN A 69 -11.89 -7.54 15.66
C ASN A 69 -13.18 -6.70 15.75
N THR A 70 -13.11 -5.54 16.40
CA THR A 70 -14.19 -4.55 16.46
C THR A 70 -13.98 -3.49 15.38
N ALA A 71 -15.08 -2.85 14.94
CA ALA A 71 -15.01 -1.80 13.91
C ALA A 71 -14.11 -0.65 14.35
N ALA A 72 -14.29 -0.13 15.56
CA ALA A 72 -13.53 1.00 16.08
C ALA A 72 -12.01 0.76 16.07
N VAL A 73 -11.55 -0.42 16.48
CA VAL A 73 -10.11 -0.73 16.56
C VAL A 73 -9.52 -0.94 15.16
N CYS A 74 -10.25 -1.62 14.27
CA CYS A 74 -9.80 -1.83 12.89
C CYS A 74 -9.81 -0.55 12.06
N ASP A 75 -10.81 0.31 12.23
CA ASP A 75 -10.87 1.61 11.57
C ASP A 75 -9.74 2.53 12.03
N LYS A 76 -9.37 2.48 13.32
CA LYS A 76 -8.18 3.21 13.83
C LYS A 76 -6.91 2.79 13.10
N ALA A 77 -6.69 1.49 12.89
CA ALA A 77 -5.52 1.00 12.16
C ALA A 77 -5.51 1.49 10.70
N ARG A 78 -6.66 1.42 10.01
CA ARG A 78 -6.81 1.90 8.64
C ARG A 78 -6.56 3.41 8.51
N THR A 79 -7.26 4.20 9.31
CA THR A 79 -7.21 5.67 9.26
C THR A 79 -5.85 6.23 9.68
N SER A 80 -5.10 5.52 10.52
CA SER A 80 -3.74 5.91 10.88
C SER A 80 -2.72 5.57 9.78
N ALA A 81 -2.95 4.49 9.01
CA ALA A 81 -2.04 4.05 7.95
C ALA A 81 -2.27 4.76 6.61
N ASP A 82 -3.52 5.08 6.28
CA ASP A 82 -3.94 5.63 4.98
C ASP A 82 -3.17 6.92 4.57
N PRO A 83 -3.00 7.94 5.45
CA PRO A 83 -2.29 9.16 5.07
C PRO A 83 -0.81 8.94 4.73
N LEU A 84 -0.20 7.85 5.21
CA LEU A 84 1.20 7.55 4.91
C LEU A 84 1.38 6.94 3.51
N MET A 85 0.34 6.43 2.86
CA MET A 85 0.45 5.87 1.51
C MET A 85 0.91 6.91 0.47
N ASP A 86 0.44 8.15 0.61
CA ASP A 86 0.77 9.26 -0.28
C ASP A 86 2.10 9.96 0.08
N HIS A 87 2.79 9.48 1.12
CA HIS A 87 4.01 10.12 1.59
C HIS A 87 5.17 9.96 0.58
N PRO A 88 5.79 11.05 0.08
CA PRO A 88 6.77 10.98 -1.01
C PRO A 88 8.08 10.27 -0.60
N ARG A 89 8.46 10.35 0.67
CA ARG A 89 9.73 9.80 1.19
C ARG A 89 9.67 8.32 1.58
N LEU A 90 8.51 7.67 1.51
CA LEU A 90 8.40 6.26 1.87
C LEU A 90 8.81 5.40 0.68
N SER A 91 9.62 4.36 0.97
CA SER A 91 9.99 3.36 -0.02
C SER A 91 8.75 2.58 -0.50
N ALA A 92 8.84 1.98 -1.69
CA ALA A 92 7.78 1.14 -2.22
C ALA A 92 7.37 0.04 -1.23
N GLY A 93 8.35 -0.71 -0.67
CA GLY A 93 8.05 -1.75 0.31
C GLY A 93 7.39 -1.25 1.60
N CYS A 94 7.72 -0.03 2.05
CA CYS A 94 7.02 0.57 3.19
C CYS A 94 5.55 0.85 2.83
N LYS A 95 5.29 1.41 1.64
CA LYS A 95 3.93 1.65 1.15
C LYS A 95 3.15 0.36 0.95
N ASP A 96 3.78 -0.70 0.48
CA ASP A 96 3.14 -2.03 0.33
C ASP A 96 2.69 -2.58 1.68
N SER A 97 3.52 -2.43 2.72
CA SER A 97 3.15 -2.85 4.07
C SER A 97 1.99 -2.02 4.65
N LEU A 98 1.99 -0.70 4.43
CA LEU A 98 0.88 0.18 4.83
C LEU A 98 -0.41 -0.17 4.08
N TRP A 99 -0.31 -0.40 2.77
CA TRP A 99 -1.45 -0.82 1.95
C TRP A 99 -2.01 -2.17 2.43
N ALA A 100 -1.15 -3.13 2.76
CA ALA A 100 -1.57 -4.40 3.36
C ALA A 100 -2.34 -4.20 4.67
N ILE A 101 -1.90 -3.27 5.54
CA ILE A 101 -2.65 -2.90 6.75
C ILE A 101 -4.01 -2.33 6.38
N VAL A 102 -4.07 -1.35 5.47
CA VAL A 102 -5.34 -0.74 5.05
C VAL A 102 -6.31 -1.79 4.51
N GLN A 103 -5.86 -2.71 3.65
CA GLN A 103 -6.70 -3.76 3.07
C GLN A 103 -7.17 -4.81 4.08
N ASN A 104 -6.29 -5.21 5.00
CA ASN A 104 -6.54 -6.34 5.90
C ASN A 104 -7.19 -5.94 7.22
N ALA A 105 -7.04 -4.70 7.68
CA ALA A 105 -7.61 -4.19 8.93
C ALA A 105 -9.11 -3.93 8.81
N LYS A 106 -9.87 -4.99 8.56
CA LYS A 106 -11.33 -5.01 8.48
C LYS A 106 -11.88 -6.07 9.42
N ILE A 107 -13.09 -5.86 9.91
CA ILE A 107 -13.78 -6.84 10.73
C ILE A 107 -14.06 -8.12 9.92
N ALA A 108 -14.00 -9.27 10.56
CA ALA A 108 -14.42 -10.54 9.97
C ALA A 108 -15.20 -11.38 10.98
N ASN A 109 -16.22 -12.10 10.53
CA ASN A 109 -16.93 -13.05 11.36
C ASN A 109 -16.94 -14.41 10.64
N PRO A 110 -16.21 -15.43 11.13
CA PRO A 110 -15.44 -15.46 12.38
C PRO A 110 -14.08 -14.74 12.30
N ASN A 111 -13.50 -14.39 13.46
CA ASN A 111 -12.12 -13.90 13.56
C ASN A 111 -11.13 -15.06 13.41
N THR A 112 -10.82 -15.45 12.17
CA THR A 112 -9.97 -16.62 11.88
C THR A 112 -8.49 -16.39 12.22
N TYR A 113 -7.78 -17.49 12.44
CA TYR A 113 -6.32 -17.45 12.63
C TYR A 113 -5.60 -16.80 11.45
N ASP A 114 -5.93 -17.19 10.22
CA ASP A 114 -5.27 -16.67 9.01
C ASP A 114 -5.42 -15.16 8.87
N ARG A 115 -6.58 -14.59 9.24
CA ARG A 115 -6.78 -13.15 9.28
C ARG A 115 -5.84 -12.49 10.27
N ARG A 116 -5.80 -13.01 11.51
CA ARG A 116 -4.93 -12.48 12.58
C ARG A 116 -3.47 -12.53 12.15
N GLU A 117 -3.06 -13.61 11.51
CA GLU A 117 -1.69 -13.77 11.04
C GLU A 117 -1.34 -12.83 9.88
N GLY A 118 -2.28 -12.60 8.96
CA GLY A 118 -2.12 -11.57 7.93
C GLY A 118 -1.90 -10.16 8.51
N LEU A 119 -2.60 -9.82 9.59
CA LEU A 119 -2.41 -8.55 10.32
C LEU A 119 -1.08 -8.52 11.08
N ASN A 120 -0.70 -9.61 11.75
CA ASN A 120 0.60 -9.72 12.44
C ASN A 120 1.78 -9.55 11.47
N LYS A 121 1.68 -10.19 10.30
CA LYS A 121 2.68 -10.08 9.24
C LYS A 121 2.79 -8.64 8.73
N ALA A 122 1.66 -8.02 8.38
CA ALA A 122 1.65 -6.64 7.89
C ALA A 122 2.23 -5.66 8.93
N ALA A 123 1.87 -5.82 10.21
CA ALA A 123 2.40 -5.03 11.31
C ALA A 123 3.92 -5.22 11.51
N SER A 124 4.43 -6.44 11.32
CA SER A 124 5.86 -6.73 11.42
C SER A 124 6.65 -6.17 10.24
N GLU A 125 6.12 -6.32 9.02
CA GLU A 125 6.69 -5.80 7.79
C GLU A 125 6.75 -4.26 7.79
N LEU A 126 5.73 -3.58 8.32
CA LEU A 126 5.75 -2.14 8.53
C LEU A 126 7.02 -1.70 9.25
N MET A 127 7.37 -2.36 10.35
CA MET A 127 8.56 -2.04 11.13
C MET A 127 9.87 -2.44 10.45
N LEU A 128 9.85 -3.30 9.45
CA LEU A 128 11.04 -3.69 8.69
C LEU A 128 11.28 -2.73 7.53
N PHE A 129 10.24 -2.40 6.76
CA PHE A 129 10.35 -1.63 5.52
C PHE A 129 10.25 -0.11 5.73
N CYS A 130 9.53 0.35 6.76
CA CYS A 130 9.40 1.78 7.08
C CYS A 130 10.45 2.29 8.07
N LYS A 131 11.46 1.48 8.40
CA LYS A 131 12.64 2.04 9.06
C LYS A 131 13.39 2.92 8.06
N ARG A 132 13.72 4.14 8.48
CA ARG A 132 14.56 5.04 7.69
C ARG A 132 15.87 4.32 7.36
N GLN A 133 16.04 3.91 6.11
CA GLN A 133 17.31 3.37 5.65
C GLN A 133 18.29 4.54 5.56
N THR A 134 19.22 4.61 6.52
CA THR A 134 20.30 5.59 6.51
C THR A 134 21.42 5.22 5.52
N SER A 135 21.19 4.27 4.61
CA SER A 135 22.20 3.86 3.64
C SER A 135 22.27 4.87 2.50
N SER A 136 23.10 5.89 2.69
CA SER A 136 23.79 6.56 1.59
C SER A 136 24.60 5.50 0.82
N VAL A 137 24.02 4.89 -0.20
CA VAL A 137 24.78 4.11 -1.21
C VAL A 137 25.59 5.06 -2.12
N LEU A 138 25.42 6.37 -1.95
CA LEU A 138 26.28 7.42 -2.50
C LEU A 138 26.89 8.26 -1.36
N GLY A 139 27.31 7.61 -0.27
CA GLY A 139 28.10 8.23 0.78
C GLY A 139 29.57 8.28 0.37
N ASN A 140 30.10 9.48 0.19
CA ASN A 140 31.50 9.74 -0.11
C ASN A 140 32.40 8.96 0.87
N SER A 141 33.39 8.24 0.34
CA SER A 141 34.33 7.42 1.13
C SER A 141 35.44 8.28 1.69
N ASP A 142 35.11 9.21 2.57
CA ASP A 142 36.07 9.90 3.42
C ASP A 142 35.49 9.87 4.83
N ASP A 143 36.30 9.52 5.82
CA ASP A 143 35.96 9.43 7.26
C ASP A 143 35.39 8.08 7.78
N ALA A 144 36.20 7.01 7.66
CA ALA A 144 36.25 5.97 8.69
C ALA A 144 37.63 5.29 8.75
N LYS A 145 38.68 6.07 9.04
CA LYS A 145 39.91 5.49 9.59
C LYS A 145 39.66 5.09 11.05
N GLY A 146 39.76 3.78 11.30
CA GLY A 146 40.17 3.26 12.61
C GLY A 146 39.09 2.57 13.43
N ALA A 147 39.02 1.24 13.33
CA ALA A 147 39.05 0.29 14.46
C ALA A 147 38.54 -1.08 14.02
N LYS A 148 39.43 -1.92 13.46
CA LYS A 148 39.18 -3.36 13.39
C LYS A 148 39.39 -3.94 14.79
N LYS A 149 38.31 -4.23 15.51
CA LYS A 149 38.35 -5.10 16.70
C LYS A 149 37.63 -6.39 16.38
N ASN A 150 38.41 -7.47 16.26
CA ASN A 150 37.97 -8.82 15.96
C ASN A 150 36.90 -9.27 16.97
N ARG A 151 35.68 -9.49 16.48
CA ARG A 151 34.54 -10.01 17.25
C ARG A 151 34.24 -11.44 16.81
N PHE A 152 35.23 -12.32 16.94
CA PHE A 152 35.02 -13.76 16.84
C PHE A 152 35.65 -14.42 18.08
N GLY A 153 34.95 -14.29 19.21
CA GLY A 153 35.22 -15.06 20.41
C GLY A 153 34.26 -16.25 20.41
N LEU A 154 34.72 -17.38 19.85
CA LEU A 154 34.08 -18.67 20.05
C LEU A 154 34.19 -19.04 21.52
N ILE A 155 33.03 -19.22 22.16
CA ILE A 155 32.88 -19.81 23.48
C ILE A 155 33.35 -21.26 23.36
N GLN A 156 34.54 -21.57 23.86
CA GLN A 156 34.94 -22.96 24.11
C GLN A 156 34.41 -23.32 25.50
N ASN A 157 33.28 -24.03 25.52
CA ASN A 157 32.78 -24.75 26.68
C ASN A 157 33.80 -25.80 27.11
N GLN A 158 34.17 -25.83 28.38
CA GLN A 158 34.64 -27.07 29.01
C GLN A 158 34.16 -27.12 30.47
N THR A 159 33.16 -27.96 30.68
CA THR A 159 32.69 -28.52 31.96
C THR A 159 33.25 -29.94 32.13
N PRO A 160 33.17 -30.54 33.33
CA PRO A 160 33.48 -30.04 34.66
C PRO A 160 34.90 -30.41 35.13
#